data_AF-A0A8B6FA15-F1
#
_entry.id   AF-A0A8B6FA15-F1
#
_cell.length_a   1.000
_cell.length_b   1.000
_cell.length_c   1.000
_cell.angle_alpha   90.00
_cell.angle_beta   90.00
_cell.angle_gamma   90.00
#
_symmetry.space_group_name_H-M   'P 1'
#
loop_
_entity.id
_entity.type
_entity.pdbx_description
1 polymer ?
#
loop_
_entity_poly.entity_id
_entity_poly.type
_entity_poly.pdbx_seq_one_letter_code
_entity_poly.pdbx_strand_id
1 'polypeptide(L)'
;MILIFLVVFLHDVLAAEEILRDRSDIKVKTPNYPDNYPHNSTKIWRFKHNYGVWSVSIDKFFLENSLDCRKDFLEIMENRTSVKFCGTKTSGSLYTSKGPEILLKFSSDGSMQQMGFHLEVLHFVTEGDIEKTINDRERKRAARANVTKYVEGKLTDSVLFLTLVSLLGLALVSLILLIVYYIVNINRKNRRQNSNYNRNVVFQTPIIATKSRRYSKSNSREDSKAEANRDNRTPTRYV
;
A
#
# COMPACT_ATOMS: atom_id res chain seq x y z
N MET A 1 27.71 18.40 -3.04
CA MET A 1 26.53 19.30 -3.03
C MET A 1 26.26 19.91 -4.39
N ILE A 2 27.14 20.73 -4.98
CA ILE A 2 26.88 21.45 -6.25
C ILE A 2 26.31 20.55 -7.36
N LEU A 3 26.91 19.36 -7.59
CA LEU A 3 26.42 18.41 -8.60
C LEU A 3 24.98 17.93 -8.34
N ILE A 4 24.55 17.81 -7.08
CA ILE A 4 23.18 17.41 -6.70
C ILE A 4 22.22 18.56 -6.98
N PHE A 5 22.60 19.80 -6.64
CA PHE A 5 21.80 20.99 -7.00
C PHE A 5 21.66 21.13 -8.52
N LEU A 6 22.72 20.89 -9.29
CA LEU A 6 22.66 20.91 -10.76
C LEU A 6 21.74 19.80 -11.31
N VAL A 7 21.77 18.59 -10.75
CA VAL A 7 20.89 17.48 -11.17
C VAL A 7 19.42 17.75 -10.82
N VAL A 8 19.13 18.27 -9.62
CA VAL A 8 17.76 18.66 -9.23
C VAL A 8 17.26 19.81 -10.11
N PHE A 9 18.09 20.85 -10.31
CA PHE A 9 17.73 21.97 -11.18
C PHE A 9 17.52 21.55 -12.64
N LEU A 10 18.33 20.61 -13.17
CA LEU A 10 18.07 20.02 -14.50
C LEU A 10 16.77 19.22 -14.52
N HIS A 11 16.47 18.43 -13.50
CA HIS A 11 15.24 17.66 -13.42
C HIS A 11 14.00 18.57 -13.40
N ASP A 12 14.04 19.66 -12.62
CA ASP A 12 12.94 20.62 -12.53
C ASP A 12 12.80 21.46 -13.82
N VAL A 13 13.92 21.82 -14.47
CA VAL A 13 13.91 22.51 -15.79
C VAL A 13 13.41 21.59 -16.90
N LEU A 14 13.83 20.31 -16.94
CA LEU A 14 13.36 19.34 -17.92
C LEU A 14 11.87 19.03 -17.72
N ALA A 15 11.39 18.93 -16.47
CA ALA A 15 9.97 18.79 -16.17
C ALA A 15 9.17 20.04 -16.61
N ALA A 16 9.73 21.25 -16.48
CA ALA A 16 9.10 22.46 -17.01
C ALA A 16 9.06 22.47 -18.54
N GLU A 17 10.10 21.98 -19.23
CA GLU A 17 10.12 21.85 -20.69
C GLU A 17 9.15 20.77 -21.19
N GLU A 18 8.98 19.67 -20.46
CA GLU A 18 7.98 18.63 -20.74
C GLU A 18 6.55 19.16 -20.56
N ILE A 19 6.28 19.91 -19.48
CA ILE A 19 5.00 20.60 -19.25
C ILE A 19 4.68 21.63 -20.35
N LEU A 20 5.70 22.25 -20.95
CA LEU A 20 5.52 23.16 -22.08
C LEU A 20 5.35 22.41 -23.42
N ARG A 21 5.88 21.19 -23.56
CA ARG A 21 5.70 20.33 -24.76
C ARG A 21 4.33 19.68 -24.86
N ASP A 22 3.61 19.46 -23.76
CA ASP A 22 2.24 18.93 -23.79
C ASP A 22 1.21 19.93 -24.34
N ARG A 23 1.62 21.19 -24.56
CA ARG A 23 0.85 22.19 -25.33
C ARG A 23 0.90 21.89 -26.85
N SER A 24 0.39 20.72 -27.21
CA SER A 24 0.24 20.31 -28.60
C SER A 24 -1.05 20.91 -29.18
N ASP A 25 -0.92 21.91 -30.04
CA ASP A 25 -2.07 22.60 -30.66
C ASP A 25 -2.86 21.63 -31.57
N ILE A 26 -3.98 21.08 -31.08
CA ILE A 26 -4.65 19.96 -31.77
C ILE A 26 -5.42 20.48 -32.98
N LYS A 27 -4.87 20.23 -34.18
CA LYS A 27 -5.43 20.72 -35.44
C LYS A 27 -6.48 19.77 -36.00
N VAL A 28 -7.74 20.19 -35.93
CA VAL A 28 -8.92 19.43 -36.37
C VAL A 28 -9.38 19.96 -37.73
N LYS A 29 -9.56 19.07 -38.70
CA LYS A 29 -9.92 19.43 -40.08
C LYS A 29 -11.09 18.61 -40.59
N THR A 30 -11.87 19.18 -41.51
CA THR A 30 -12.75 18.38 -42.38
C THR A 30 -11.93 17.37 -43.21
N PRO A 31 -12.54 16.24 -43.65
CA PRO A 31 -11.91 15.38 -44.63
C PRO A 31 -11.55 16.17 -45.90
N ASN A 32 -10.47 15.77 -46.57
CA ASN A 32 -9.93 16.39 -47.79
C ASN A 32 -9.35 17.81 -47.66
N TYR A 33 -9.54 18.53 -46.55
CA TYR A 33 -9.09 19.92 -46.38
C TYR A 33 -7.62 20.12 -46.83
N PRO A 34 -7.32 21.07 -47.74
CA PRO A 34 -8.15 22.23 -48.13
C PRO A 34 -9.14 21.98 -49.29
N ASP A 35 -9.19 20.78 -49.87
CA ASP A 35 -10.21 20.46 -50.87
C ASP A 35 -11.60 20.26 -50.23
N ASN A 36 -12.65 20.30 -51.04
CA ASN A 36 -14.03 20.18 -50.57
C ASN A 36 -14.28 18.86 -49.82
N TYR A 37 -15.01 18.94 -48.71
CA TYR A 37 -15.39 17.76 -47.93
C TYR A 37 -16.36 16.85 -48.70
N PRO A 38 -16.40 15.53 -48.43
CA PRO A 38 -17.34 14.63 -49.07
C PRO A 38 -18.81 14.89 -48.69
N HIS A 39 -19.71 14.52 -49.60
CA HIS A 39 -21.14 14.37 -49.34
C HIS A 39 -21.41 13.35 -48.23
N ASN A 40 -22.51 13.52 -47.47
CA ASN A 40 -23.02 12.57 -46.47
C ASN A 40 -21.97 12.08 -45.45
N SER A 41 -20.97 12.91 -45.15
CA SER A 41 -19.83 12.54 -44.30
C SER A 41 -20.09 12.91 -42.85
N THR A 42 -19.93 11.96 -41.94
CA THR A 42 -19.86 12.21 -40.49
C THR A 42 -18.43 12.00 -39.98
N LYS A 43 -17.93 12.92 -39.15
CA LYS A 43 -16.68 12.78 -38.38
C LYS A 43 -16.89 13.24 -36.94
N ILE A 44 -16.25 12.57 -35.99
CA ILE A 44 -16.39 12.83 -34.56
C ILE A 44 -15.01 12.84 -33.91
N TRP A 45 -14.76 13.85 -33.08
CA TRP A 45 -13.56 13.99 -32.25
C TRP A 45 -14.00 14.23 -30.80
N ARG A 46 -13.49 13.44 -29.85
CA ARG A 46 -13.78 13.57 -28.43
C ARG A 46 -12.52 14.05 -27.71
N PHE A 47 -12.63 15.16 -26.99
CA PHE A 47 -11.57 15.71 -26.16
C PHE A 47 -11.99 15.57 -24.71
N LYS A 48 -11.22 14.83 -23.92
CA LYS A 48 -11.56 14.48 -22.53
C LYS A 48 -10.32 14.51 -21.66
N HIS A 49 -10.42 15.22 -20.55
CA HIS A 49 -9.40 15.27 -19.50
C HIS A 49 -10.03 15.04 -18.12
N ASN A 50 -9.23 15.05 -17.06
CA ASN A 50 -9.70 14.92 -15.67
C ASN A 50 -10.11 16.25 -15.03
N TYR A 51 -9.63 17.36 -15.59
CA TYR A 51 -9.72 18.73 -15.08
C TYR A 51 -9.37 19.73 -16.19
N GLY A 52 -9.63 21.02 -15.98
CA GLY A 52 -9.44 22.05 -17.00
C GLY A 52 -10.60 22.19 -17.99
N VAL A 53 -10.41 23.06 -18.97
CA VAL A 53 -11.38 23.41 -20.03
C VAL A 53 -10.73 23.31 -21.41
N TRP A 54 -11.56 23.29 -22.44
CA TRP A 54 -11.17 23.22 -23.84
C TRP A 54 -11.59 24.49 -24.58
N SER A 55 -10.69 25.08 -25.34
CA SER A 55 -11.00 26.15 -26.29
C SER A 55 -10.91 25.63 -27.72
N VAL A 56 -11.79 26.13 -28.59
CA VAL A 56 -11.82 25.84 -30.02
C VAL A 56 -11.66 27.15 -30.78
N SER A 57 -10.57 27.31 -31.51
CA SER A 57 -10.27 28.43 -32.40
C SER A 57 -10.48 28.04 -33.88
N ILE A 58 -10.90 29.00 -34.69
CA ILE A 58 -10.97 28.90 -36.16
C ILE A 58 -9.72 29.52 -36.76
N ASP A 59 -9.01 28.75 -37.60
CA ASP A 59 -8.18 29.30 -38.66
C ASP A 59 -9.05 29.59 -39.90
N LYS A 60 -9.76 28.57 -40.39
CA LYS A 60 -10.68 28.67 -41.55
C LYS A 60 -11.97 27.90 -41.29
N PHE A 61 -13.10 28.43 -41.72
CA PHE A 61 -14.40 27.78 -41.57
C PHE A 61 -15.37 28.20 -42.68
N PHE A 62 -15.66 27.25 -43.56
CA PHE A 62 -16.57 27.36 -44.70
C PHE A 62 -17.39 26.07 -44.79
N LEU A 63 -18.62 26.08 -44.28
CA LEU A 63 -19.63 25.05 -44.53
C LEU A 63 -20.79 25.65 -45.34
N GLU A 64 -21.67 24.83 -45.91
CA GLU A 64 -22.91 25.38 -46.49
C GLU A 64 -23.70 26.17 -45.43
N ASN A 65 -24.25 27.32 -45.81
CA ASN A 65 -25.14 28.08 -44.94
C ASN A 65 -26.58 27.57 -45.05
N SER A 66 -27.20 27.21 -43.93
CA SER A 66 -28.59 26.76 -43.89
C SER A 66 -29.29 27.21 -42.61
N LEU A 67 -30.63 27.38 -42.66
CA LEU A 67 -31.43 27.73 -41.49
C LEU A 67 -31.20 26.72 -40.36
N ASP A 68 -30.87 27.23 -39.17
CA ASP A 68 -30.54 26.46 -37.96
C ASP A 68 -29.45 25.40 -38.14
N CYS A 69 -28.59 25.57 -39.16
CA CYS A 69 -27.55 24.60 -39.53
C CYS A 69 -28.10 23.18 -39.70
N ARG A 70 -29.25 23.07 -40.39
CA ARG A 70 -29.97 21.82 -40.67
C ARG A 70 -29.32 20.91 -41.72
N LYS A 71 -28.40 21.44 -42.54
CA LYS A 71 -27.66 20.71 -43.56
C LYS A 71 -26.24 20.36 -43.08
N ASP A 72 -25.22 21.00 -43.65
CA ASP A 72 -23.83 20.88 -43.21
C ASP A 72 -23.62 21.63 -41.88
N PHE A 73 -22.98 20.98 -40.91
CA PHE A 73 -22.69 21.61 -39.62
C PHE A 73 -21.47 21.02 -38.90
N LEU A 74 -20.81 21.88 -38.12
CA LEU A 74 -20.04 21.49 -36.94
C LEU A 74 -20.94 21.62 -35.71
N GLU A 75 -21.08 20.55 -34.95
CA GLU A 75 -21.82 20.48 -33.69
C GLU A 75 -20.83 20.28 -32.54
N ILE A 76 -20.84 21.20 -31.57
CA ILE A 76 -20.03 21.12 -30.36
C ILE A 76 -20.95 20.71 -29.21
N MET A 77 -20.66 19.59 -28.58
CA MET A 77 -21.41 19.02 -27.45
C MET A 77 -20.59 19.12 -26.16
N GLU A 78 -21.19 19.70 -25.12
CA GLU A 78 -20.69 19.68 -23.74
C GLU A 78 -21.82 19.22 -22.80
N ASN A 79 -21.61 18.12 -22.07
CA ASN A 79 -22.52 17.59 -21.06
C ASN A 79 -23.98 17.38 -21.57
N ARG A 80 -24.89 18.33 -21.33
CA ARG A 80 -26.31 18.31 -21.77
C ARG A 80 -26.64 19.42 -22.77
N THR A 81 -25.64 20.16 -23.24
CA THR A 81 -25.78 21.28 -24.16
C THR A 81 -25.06 20.99 -25.47
N SER A 82 -25.62 21.46 -26.58
CA SER A 82 -24.99 21.43 -27.90
C SER A 82 -25.22 22.74 -28.65
N VAL A 83 -24.26 23.11 -29.49
CA VAL A 83 -24.32 24.30 -30.36
C VAL A 83 -23.86 23.90 -31.76
N LYS A 84 -24.57 24.38 -32.80
CA LYS A 84 -24.22 24.13 -34.20
C LYS A 84 -23.69 25.38 -34.89
N PHE A 85 -22.76 25.16 -35.81
CA PHE A 85 -22.10 26.18 -36.61
C PHE A 85 -22.06 25.76 -38.08
N CYS A 86 -22.40 26.67 -38.97
CA CYS A 86 -22.46 26.48 -40.43
C CYS A 86 -22.28 27.83 -41.16
N GLY A 87 -22.26 27.80 -42.50
CA GLY A 87 -21.86 28.95 -43.30
C GLY A 87 -20.38 29.31 -43.15
N THR A 88 -20.00 30.53 -43.53
CA THR A 88 -18.67 31.10 -43.25
C THR A 88 -18.59 31.64 -41.82
N LYS A 89 -17.43 31.49 -41.18
CA LYS A 89 -17.09 32.15 -39.90
C LYS A 89 -15.71 32.80 -39.98
N THR A 90 -15.52 33.91 -39.25
CA THR A 90 -14.25 34.60 -39.10
C THR A 90 -13.29 33.80 -38.23
N SER A 91 -11.98 33.91 -38.50
CA SER A 91 -10.94 33.37 -37.62
C SER A 91 -10.99 33.97 -36.21
N GLY A 92 -10.61 33.20 -35.19
CA GLY A 92 -10.70 33.59 -33.78
C GLY A 92 -11.33 32.51 -32.90
N SER A 93 -11.69 32.86 -31.65
CA SER A 93 -12.36 31.90 -30.73
C SER A 93 -13.79 31.60 -31.20
N LEU A 94 -14.13 30.31 -31.28
CA LEU A 94 -15.46 29.81 -31.61
C LEU A 94 -16.23 29.35 -30.36
N TYR A 95 -15.53 28.71 -29.42
CA TYR A 95 -16.15 28.09 -28.25
C TYR A 95 -15.12 27.88 -27.13
N THR A 96 -15.54 28.06 -25.89
CA THR A 96 -14.78 27.67 -24.70
C THR A 96 -15.70 26.86 -23.78
N SER A 97 -15.25 25.68 -23.37
CA SER A 97 -15.99 24.78 -22.50
C SER A 97 -15.99 25.24 -21.05
N LYS A 98 -16.91 24.70 -20.25
CA LYS A 98 -17.01 24.90 -18.80
C LYS A 98 -16.47 23.72 -17.99
N GLY A 99 -16.26 22.58 -18.64
CA GLY A 99 -15.69 21.37 -18.05
C GLY A 99 -14.71 20.63 -18.96
N PRO A 100 -14.13 19.52 -18.47
CA PRO A 100 -12.98 18.87 -19.09
C PRO A 100 -13.33 17.91 -20.23
N GLU A 101 -14.56 17.87 -20.72
CA GLU A 101 -14.95 17.03 -21.85
C GLU A 101 -15.85 17.77 -22.85
N ILE A 102 -15.42 17.78 -24.12
CA ILE A 102 -16.22 18.21 -25.27
C ILE A 102 -16.18 17.15 -26.37
N LEU A 103 -17.20 17.16 -27.23
CA LEU A 103 -17.23 16.36 -28.44
C LEU A 103 -17.57 17.25 -29.64
N LEU A 104 -16.67 17.26 -30.62
CA LEU A 104 -16.88 17.89 -31.93
C LEU A 104 -17.46 16.84 -32.88
N LYS A 105 -18.53 17.18 -33.59
CA LYS A 105 -19.12 16.35 -34.64
C LYS A 105 -19.33 17.19 -35.90
N PHE A 106 -18.68 16.79 -36.99
CA PHE A 106 -18.97 17.29 -38.33
C PHE A 106 -19.98 16.37 -39.01
N SER A 107 -20.93 16.96 -39.74
CA SER A 107 -21.90 16.28 -40.60
C SER A 107 -22.08 17.08 -41.88
N SER A 108 -22.18 16.40 -43.03
CA SER A 108 -22.60 17.00 -44.32
C SER A 108 -23.82 16.31 -44.94
N ASP A 109 -24.53 17.01 -45.82
CA ASP A 109 -25.64 16.49 -46.63
C ASP A 109 -25.18 16.02 -48.03
N GLY A 110 -26.12 15.71 -48.94
CA GLY A 110 -25.84 15.27 -50.30
C GLY A 110 -25.33 16.35 -51.28
N SER A 111 -25.22 17.62 -50.88
CA SER A 111 -25.12 18.78 -51.79
C SER A 111 -24.24 19.93 -51.26
N MET A 112 -23.86 20.86 -52.14
CA MET A 112 -23.31 22.20 -51.80
C MET A 112 -22.00 22.23 -50.98
N GLN A 113 -21.18 21.18 -51.08
CA GLN A 113 -19.89 21.02 -50.38
C GLN A 113 -18.96 22.23 -50.56
N GLN A 114 -18.31 22.62 -49.46
CA GLN A 114 -17.37 23.73 -49.36
C GLN A 114 -15.97 23.24 -48.93
N MET A 115 -15.00 24.16 -48.87
CA MET A 115 -13.63 23.94 -48.39
C MET A 115 -13.56 23.30 -47.00
N GLY A 116 -14.60 23.46 -46.18
CA GLY A 116 -14.67 22.91 -44.84
C GLY A 116 -13.99 23.77 -43.79
N PHE A 117 -13.37 23.14 -42.79
CA PHE A 117 -12.75 23.87 -41.70
C PHE A 117 -11.35 23.38 -41.36
N HIS A 118 -10.57 24.30 -40.81
CA HIS A 118 -9.37 24.07 -40.03
C HIS A 118 -9.53 24.79 -38.70
N LEU A 119 -9.59 23.98 -37.64
CA LEU A 119 -9.73 24.40 -36.25
C LEU A 119 -8.48 24.04 -35.49
N GLU A 120 -8.24 24.76 -34.41
CA GLU A 120 -7.26 24.46 -33.39
C GLU A 120 -8.00 24.25 -32.07
N VAL A 121 -7.61 23.22 -31.32
CA VAL A 121 -8.26 22.81 -30.08
C VAL A 121 -7.21 22.75 -28.99
N LEU A 122 -7.39 23.58 -27.96
CA LEU A 122 -6.42 23.80 -26.89
C LEU A 122 -7.01 23.40 -25.54
N HIS A 123 -6.22 22.74 -24.70
CA HIS A 123 -6.56 22.47 -23.30
C HIS A 123 -5.97 23.55 -22.39
N PHE A 124 -6.73 23.97 -21.38
CA PHE A 124 -6.30 24.92 -20.36
C PHE A 124 -6.63 24.41 -18.97
N VAL A 125 -5.63 24.37 -18.09
CA VAL A 125 -5.81 24.10 -16.65
C VAL A 125 -6.15 25.42 -15.94
N THR A 126 -7.24 25.46 -15.17
CA THR A 126 -7.62 26.65 -14.40
C THR A 126 -6.96 26.66 -13.02
N GLU A 127 -6.89 27.83 -12.38
CA GLU A 127 -6.36 27.97 -11.01
C GLU A 127 -7.11 27.07 -10.01
N GLY A 128 -8.43 26.95 -10.15
CA GLY A 128 -9.25 26.05 -9.32
C GLY A 128 -8.97 24.55 -9.55
N ASP A 129 -8.54 24.16 -10.75
CA ASP A 129 -8.08 22.78 -11.01
C ASP A 129 -6.74 22.50 -10.30
N ILE A 130 -5.85 23.48 -10.25
CA ILE A 130 -4.56 23.40 -9.55
C ILE A 130 -4.80 23.29 -8.04
N GLU A 131 -5.61 24.18 -7.47
CA GLU A 131 -5.96 24.16 -6.03
C GLU A 131 -6.61 22.83 -5.63
N LYS A 132 -7.60 22.37 -6.39
CA LYS A 132 -8.24 21.05 -6.21
C LYS A 132 -7.23 19.91 -6.28
N THR A 133 -6.29 19.96 -7.22
CA THR A 133 -5.24 18.93 -7.38
C THR A 133 -4.27 18.92 -6.20
N ILE A 134 -3.95 20.07 -5.61
CA ILE A 134 -3.16 20.17 -4.38
C ILE A 134 -3.93 19.57 -3.20
N ASN A 135 -5.17 20.04 -2.98
CA ASN A 135 -6.06 19.57 -1.91
C ASN A 135 -6.26 18.04 -1.94
N ASP A 136 -6.47 17.45 -3.12
CA ASP A 136 -6.63 15.99 -3.27
C ASP A 136 -5.30 15.21 -3.07
N ARG A 137 -4.14 15.81 -3.39
CA ARG A 137 -2.82 15.24 -3.08
C ARG A 137 -2.55 15.26 -1.58
N GLU A 138 -2.91 16.33 -0.88
CA GLU A 138 -2.75 16.44 0.58
C GLU A 138 -3.65 15.48 1.33
N ARG A 139 -4.93 15.37 0.96
CA ARG A 139 -5.87 14.36 1.50
C ARG A 139 -5.33 12.94 1.34
N LYS A 140 -4.75 12.60 0.18
CA LYS A 140 -4.11 11.30 -0.07
C LYS A 140 -2.82 11.10 0.75
N ARG A 141 -2.03 12.16 1.00
CA ARG A 141 -0.86 12.11 1.90
C ARG A 141 -1.28 11.87 3.35
N ALA A 142 -2.26 12.61 3.86
CA ALA A 142 -2.80 12.46 5.21
C ALA A 142 -3.39 11.06 5.44
N ALA A 143 -4.16 10.53 4.49
CA ALA A 143 -4.69 9.17 4.55
C ALA A 143 -3.57 8.11 4.65
N ARG A 144 -2.48 8.26 3.87
CA ARG A 144 -1.32 7.36 3.95
C ARG A 144 -0.60 7.47 5.31
N ALA A 145 -0.39 8.68 5.82
CA ALA A 145 0.27 8.91 7.12
C ALA A 145 -0.55 8.33 8.30
N ASN A 146 -1.88 8.40 8.23
CA ASN A 146 -2.75 7.76 9.22
C ASN A 146 -2.63 6.23 9.20
N VAL A 147 -2.50 5.63 8.00
CA VAL A 147 -2.28 4.18 7.86
C VAL A 147 -0.89 3.76 8.37
N THR A 148 0.19 4.48 8.04
CA THR A 148 1.52 4.13 8.56
C THR A 148 1.58 4.23 10.07
N LYS A 149 1.05 5.31 10.67
CA LYS A 149 0.96 5.47 12.13
C LYS A 149 0.18 4.35 12.83
N TYR A 150 -0.90 3.85 12.21
CA TYR A 150 -1.64 2.70 12.74
C TYR A 150 -0.82 1.39 12.69
N VAL A 151 -0.12 1.14 11.57
CA VAL A 151 0.74 -0.05 11.42
C VAL A 151 1.94 0.00 12.37
N GLU A 152 2.58 1.17 12.51
CA GLU A 152 3.68 1.41 13.45
C GLU A 152 3.25 1.14 14.90
N GLY A 153 2.12 1.72 15.34
CA GLY A 153 1.60 1.50 16.70
C GLY A 153 1.33 0.02 17.00
N LYS A 154 0.63 -0.68 16.10
CA LYS A 154 0.32 -2.11 16.23
C LYS A 154 1.57 -3.00 16.19
N LEU A 155 2.61 -2.59 15.45
CA LEU A 155 3.91 -3.25 15.45
C LEU A 155 4.67 -3.01 16.77
N THR A 156 4.64 -1.79 17.31
CA THR A 156 5.27 -1.49 18.61
C THR A 156 4.62 -2.24 19.76
N ASP A 157 3.29 -2.37 19.79
CA ASP A 157 2.58 -3.19 20.79
C ASP A 157 3.02 -4.66 20.72
N SER A 158 3.13 -5.19 19.51
CA SER A 158 3.54 -6.58 19.25
C SER A 158 4.99 -6.84 19.67
N VAL A 159 5.90 -5.91 19.37
CA VAL A 159 7.33 -5.98 19.76
C VAL A 159 7.51 -5.79 21.27
N LEU A 160 6.73 -4.90 21.90
CA LEU A 160 6.74 -4.70 23.35
C LEU A 160 6.28 -5.98 24.08
N PHE A 161 5.21 -6.63 23.61
CA PHE A 161 4.76 -7.90 24.16
C PHE A 161 5.84 -9.00 24.06
N LEU A 162 6.44 -9.17 22.88
CA LEU A 162 7.49 -10.18 22.66
C LEU A 162 8.76 -9.93 23.49
N THR A 163 9.18 -8.67 23.64
CA THR A 163 10.36 -8.32 24.45
C THR A 163 10.12 -8.52 25.94
N LEU A 164 8.92 -8.18 26.46
CA LEU A 164 8.55 -8.46 27.85
C LEU A 164 8.53 -9.97 28.16
N VAL A 165 7.96 -10.79 27.28
CA VAL A 165 7.95 -12.26 27.44
C VAL A 165 9.37 -12.83 27.43
N SER A 166 10.25 -12.34 26.55
CA SER A 166 11.66 -12.75 26.50
C SER A 166 12.43 -12.41 27.78
N LEU A 167 12.26 -11.18 28.30
CA LEU A 167 12.89 -10.73 29.54
C LEU A 167 12.44 -11.55 30.76
N LEU A 168 11.15 -11.87 30.86
CA LEU A 168 10.61 -12.75 31.91
C LEU A 168 11.20 -14.17 31.81
N GLY A 169 11.32 -14.72 30.60
CA GLY A 169 11.97 -16.01 30.37
C GLY A 169 13.43 -16.05 30.84
N LEU A 170 14.20 -15.02 30.49
CA LEU A 170 15.60 -14.88 30.93
C LEU A 170 15.73 -14.73 32.44
N ALA A 171 14.84 -13.97 33.08
CA ALA A 171 14.81 -13.82 34.54
C ALA A 171 14.51 -15.15 35.25
N LEU A 172 13.56 -15.96 34.73
CA LEU A 172 13.24 -17.28 35.26
C LEU A 172 14.42 -18.27 35.10
N VAL A 173 15.08 -18.29 33.95
CA VAL A 173 16.28 -19.13 33.73
C VAL A 173 17.41 -18.73 34.69
N SER A 174 17.64 -17.42 34.88
CA SER A 174 18.62 -16.91 35.85
C SER A 174 18.30 -17.34 37.28
N LEU A 175 17.04 -17.23 37.71
CA LEU A 175 16.58 -17.68 39.03
C LEU A 175 16.78 -19.19 39.24
N ILE A 176 16.45 -20.01 38.23
CA ILE A 176 16.68 -21.46 38.27
C ILE A 176 18.17 -21.78 38.41
N LEU A 177 19.04 -21.11 37.65
CA LEU A 177 20.49 -21.27 37.76
C LEU A 177 21.03 -20.86 39.13
N LEU A 178 20.51 -19.78 39.73
CA LEU A 178 20.87 -19.36 41.09
C LEU A 178 20.41 -20.38 42.15
N ILE A 179 19.21 -20.95 42.01
CA ILE A 179 18.70 -22.02 42.89
C ILE A 179 19.58 -23.28 42.78
N VAL A 180 19.90 -23.72 41.55
CA VAL A 180 20.79 -24.87 41.31
C VAL A 180 22.19 -24.61 41.88
N TYR A 181 22.76 -23.43 41.65
CA TYR A 181 24.05 -23.02 42.22
C TYR A 181 24.02 -23.03 43.76
N TYR A 182 22.96 -22.51 44.38
CA TYR A 182 22.79 -22.48 45.83
C TYR A 182 22.68 -23.90 46.42
N ILE A 183 21.88 -24.78 45.81
CA ILE A 183 21.76 -26.20 46.19
C ILE A 183 23.12 -26.91 46.06
N VAL A 184 23.84 -26.71 44.95
CA VAL A 184 25.19 -27.28 44.76
C VAL A 184 26.17 -26.73 45.81
N ASN A 185 26.09 -25.45 46.18
CA ASN A 185 26.97 -24.85 47.18
C ASN A 185 26.67 -25.35 48.61
N ILE A 186 25.39 -25.49 48.99
CA ILE A 186 25.00 -26.16 50.23
C ILE A 186 25.52 -27.60 50.25
N ASN A 187 25.30 -28.37 49.18
CA ASN A 187 25.79 -29.75 49.10
C ASN A 187 27.32 -29.84 49.17
N ARG A 188 28.06 -28.86 48.61
CA ARG A 188 29.52 -28.74 48.79
C ARG A 188 29.90 -28.41 50.25
N LYS A 189 29.18 -27.51 50.92
CA LYS A 189 29.43 -27.17 52.35
C LYS A 189 29.14 -28.35 53.27
N ASN A 190 28.03 -29.05 53.07
CA ASN A 190 27.64 -30.23 53.84
C ASN A 190 28.62 -31.40 53.61
N ARG A 191 29.08 -31.61 52.36
CA ARG A 191 30.17 -32.57 52.07
C ARG A 191 31.48 -32.23 52.80
N ARG A 192 31.84 -30.94 52.92
CA ARG A 192 33.02 -30.52 53.72
C ARG A 192 32.82 -30.83 55.21
N GLN A 193 31.64 -30.59 55.77
CA GLN A 193 31.34 -30.92 57.18
C GLN A 193 31.34 -32.43 57.44
N ASN A 194 30.67 -33.24 56.61
CA ASN A 194 30.72 -34.70 56.73
C ASN A 194 32.13 -35.27 56.53
N SER A 195 32.94 -34.67 55.66
CA SER A 195 34.35 -35.08 55.49
C SER A 195 35.17 -34.83 56.76
N ASN A 196 34.96 -33.69 57.44
CA ASN A 196 35.62 -33.40 58.72
C ASN A 196 35.09 -34.29 59.85
N TYR A 197 33.78 -34.55 59.91
CA TYR A 197 33.17 -35.46 60.89
C TYR A 197 33.73 -36.88 60.77
N ASN A 198 33.70 -37.47 59.56
CA ASN A 198 34.27 -38.80 59.34
C ASN A 198 35.77 -38.84 59.63
N ARG A 199 36.53 -37.78 59.30
CA ARG A 199 37.96 -37.71 59.61
C ARG A 199 38.21 -37.77 61.12
N ASN A 200 37.38 -37.11 61.92
CA ASN A 200 37.49 -37.15 63.39
C ASN A 200 37.07 -38.51 63.99
N VAL A 201 36.01 -39.14 63.46
CA VAL A 201 35.53 -40.45 63.94
C VAL A 201 36.54 -41.58 63.68
N VAL A 202 37.26 -41.54 62.56
CA VAL A 202 38.28 -42.57 62.21
C VAL A 202 39.47 -42.59 63.18
N PHE A 203 39.74 -41.50 63.90
CA PHE A 203 40.82 -41.45 64.91
C PHE A 203 40.47 -42.08 66.27
N GLN A 204 39.28 -42.67 66.45
CA GLN A 204 38.82 -43.20 67.75
C GLN A 204 38.55 -44.71 67.82
N THR A 205 38.96 -45.51 66.83
CA THR A 205 38.81 -46.98 66.89
C THR A 205 40.05 -47.70 67.46
N PRO A 206 39.97 -48.35 68.65
CA PRO A 206 41.06 -49.16 69.18
C PRO A 206 41.12 -50.56 68.53
N ILE A 207 42.33 -51.10 68.38
CA ILE A 207 42.57 -52.45 67.84
C ILE A 207 42.48 -53.48 68.98
N ILE A 208 41.59 -54.47 68.86
CA ILE A 208 41.53 -55.63 69.77
C ILE A 208 41.43 -56.92 68.95
N ALA A 209 42.18 -57.95 69.34
CA ALA A 209 42.31 -59.21 68.61
C ALA A 209 41.29 -60.29 69.02
N THR A 210 40.85 -61.05 68.01
CA THR A 210 40.34 -62.44 68.03
C THR A 210 39.95 -63.11 69.37
N LYS A 211 38.69 -63.54 69.48
CA LYS A 211 38.36 -64.95 69.76
C LYS A 211 36.95 -65.33 69.28
N SER A 212 36.66 -66.63 69.18
CA SER A 212 35.49 -67.18 68.50
C SER A 212 34.51 -67.92 69.42
N ARG A 213 33.22 -67.97 69.05
CA ARG A 213 32.34 -69.16 69.16
C ARG A 213 31.05 -69.00 68.35
N ARG A 214 30.31 -70.12 68.19
CA ARG A 214 29.09 -70.25 67.36
C ARG A 214 27.84 -70.31 68.24
N TYR A 215 26.72 -69.77 67.75
CA TYR A 215 25.33 -70.26 67.87
C TYR A 215 24.44 -69.28 67.08
N SER A 216 23.24 -69.54 66.54
CA SER A 216 22.57 -70.70 65.94
C SER A 216 21.06 -70.36 65.91
N LYS A 217 20.56 -69.93 64.74
CA LYS A 217 19.26 -70.36 64.15
C LYS A 217 17.95 -70.20 64.95
N SER A 218 17.06 -69.34 64.45
CA SER A 218 15.59 -69.58 64.40
C SER A 218 14.95 -68.80 63.24
N ASN A 219 13.73 -69.16 62.84
CA ASN A 219 13.12 -68.77 61.55
C ASN A 219 11.58 -68.66 61.65
N SER A 220 10.98 -67.54 61.24
CA SER A 220 9.55 -67.37 60.83
C SER A 220 9.35 -65.92 60.34
N ARG A 221 8.60 -65.54 59.27
CA ARG A 221 7.30 -66.00 58.71
C ARG A 221 6.13 -65.75 59.67
N GLU A 222 4.90 -65.41 59.27
CA GLU A 222 4.24 -64.86 58.05
C GLU A 222 2.92 -64.20 58.60
N ASP A 223 2.06 -63.40 57.94
CA ASP A 223 1.69 -63.27 56.52
C ASP A 223 1.11 -61.84 56.18
N SER A 224 0.44 -61.74 55.02
CA SER A 224 -0.15 -60.65 54.21
C SER A 224 -1.47 -59.93 54.63
N LYS A 225 -1.75 -58.80 53.92
CA LYS A 225 -3.02 -58.33 53.27
C LYS A 225 -2.93 -56.80 52.94
N ALA A 226 -3.42 -56.17 51.87
CA ALA A 226 -4.33 -56.44 50.71
C ALA A 226 -5.71 -55.74 50.79
N GLU A 227 -5.93 -54.75 49.88
CA GLU A 227 -7.20 -54.15 49.37
C GLU A 227 -6.76 -53.04 48.36
N ALA A 228 -7.03 -53.07 47.03
CA ALA A 228 -8.26 -52.70 46.28
C ALA A 228 -8.61 -51.18 46.31
N ASN A 229 -9.14 -50.49 45.28
CA ASN A 229 -9.33 -50.71 43.82
C ASN A 229 -9.91 -49.41 43.18
N ARG A 230 -9.79 -49.22 41.84
CA ARG A 230 -10.45 -48.22 40.95
C ARG A 230 -9.81 -46.81 40.83
N ASP A 231 -10.02 -46.05 39.75
CA ASP A 231 -10.97 -46.24 38.63
C ASP A 231 -10.40 -45.93 37.22
N ASN A 232 -11.13 -46.34 36.17
CA ASN A 232 -10.72 -46.29 34.76
C ASN A 232 -11.60 -45.32 33.94
N ARG A 233 -11.02 -44.45 33.09
CA ARG A 233 -11.76 -43.87 31.94
C ARG A 233 -10.89 -43.24 30.84
N THR A 234 -11.27 -43.51 29.59
CA THR A 234 -10.75 -43.04 28.28
C THR A 234 -11.89 -43.18 27.24
N PRO A 235 -11.74 -42.82 25.95
CA PRO A 235 -11.23 -41.58 25.35
C PRO A 235 -12.21 -41.02 24.26
N THR A 236 -11.70 -40.37 23.21
CA THR A 236 -12.35 -39.97 21.92
C THR A 236 -13.16 -38.64 21.94
N ARG A 237 -13.39 -37.95 20.81
CA ARG A 237 -13.06 -38.23 19.38
C ARG A 237 -12.84 -36.94 18.56
N TYR A 238 -12.20 -37.07 17.39
CA TYR A 238 -12.30 -36.13 16.27
C TYR A 238 -13.70 -36.19 15.61
N VAL A 239 -14.22 -35.03 15.21
CA VAL A 239 -14.58 -34.68 13.81
C VAL A 239 -14.13 -33.23 13.59
#